data_AF-A0A538B0D1-F1
#
_entry.id   AF-A0A538B0D1-F1
#
_cell.length_a   1.000
_cell.length_b   1.000
_cell.length_c   1.000
_cell.angle_alpha   90.00
_cell.angle_beta   90.00
_cell.angle_gamma   90.00
#
_symmetry.space_group_name_H-M   'P 1'
#
loop_
_entity.id
_entity.type
_entity.pdbx_description
1 polymer ?
#
loop_
_entity_poly.entity_id
_entity_poly.type
_entity_poly.pdbx_seq_one_letter_code
_entity_poly.pdbx_strand_id
1 'polypeptide(L)'
;MVLVAVPDNEALVRRFYEEVWNEGNVDAAEEIFAPGYVRHDLRSTRAAPGGAGMAAIAAAFRAAFPDLRMVVDLILSDGDLVAARWTSTGMFS
;
A
#
# COMPACT_ATOMS: atom_id res chain seq x y z
N MET A 1 17.63 0.28 -28.91
CA MET A 1 17.15 0.94 -27.68
C MET A 1 15.72 0.49 -27.48
N VAL A 2 15.47 -0.41 -26.54
CA VAL A 2 14.11 -0.90 -26.26
C VAL A 2 13.53 0.06 -25.23
N LEU A 3 12.51 0.82 -25.62
CA LEU A 3 11.67 1.55 -24.67
C LEU A 3 10.87 0.50 -23.92
N VAL A 4 11.35 0.10 -22.75
CA VAL A 4 10.50 -0.56 -21.76
C VAL A 4 9.51 0.52 -21.33
N ALA A 5 8.21 0.28 -21.55
CA ALA A 5 7.18 1.13 -20.98
C ALA A 5 7.41 1.16 -19.47
N VAL A 6 7.81 2.32 -18.92
CA VAL A 6 7.95 2.47 -17.47
C VAL A 6 6.54 2.31 -16.91
N PRO A 7 6.29 1.34 -16.02
CA PRO A 7 5.01 1.26 -15.33
C PRO A 7 4.71 2.62 -14.70
N ASP A 8 3.46 3.06 -14.75
CA ASP A 8 3.06 4.25 -14.02
C ASP A 8 3.12 3.96 -12.52
N ASN A 9 4.27 4.24 -11.91
CA ASN A 9 4.54 3.97 -10.50
C ASN A 9 3.55 4.72 -9.59
N GLU A 10 3.09 5.90 -10.01
CA GLU A 10 2.06 6.64 -9.28
C GLU A 10 0.73 5.88 -9.32
N ALA A 11 0.34 5.35 -10.48
CA ALA A 11 -0.86 4.52 -10.60
C ALA A 11 -0.76 3.26 -9.73
N LEU A 12 0.40 2.61 -9.67
CA LEU A 12 0.61 1.44 -8.81
C LEU A 12 0.44 1.79 -7.32
N VAL A 13 0.99 2.93 -6.88
CA VAL A 13 0.83 3.40 -5.50
C VAL A 13 -0.62 3.81 -5.21
N ARG A 14 -1.33 4.43 -6.15
CA ARG A 14 -2.76 4.73 -6.00
C ARG A 14 -3.59 3.45 -5.86
N ARG A 15 -3.31 2.45 -6.69
CA ARG A 15 -3.93 1.12 -6.61
C ARG A 15 -3.72 0.48 -5.24
N PHE A 16 -2.52 0.59 -4.68
CA PHE A 16 -2.23 0.11 -3.33
C PHE A 16 -3.14 0.74 -2.27
N TYR A 17 -3.31 2.07 -2.27
CA TYR A 17 -4.19 2.72 -1.29
C TYR A 17 -5.67 2.34 -1.47
N GLU A 18 -6.14 2.17 -2.70
CA GLU A 18 -7.53 1.80 -2.94
C GLU A 18 -7.78 0.31 -2.64
N GLU A 19 -7.11 -0.60 -3.35
CA GLU A 19 -7.43 -2.02 -3.26
C GLU A 19 -6.94 -2.63 -1.94
N VAL A 20 -5.72 -2.29 -1.48
CA VAL A 20 -5.17 -2.94 -0.28
C VAL A 20 -5.68 -2.27 1.00
N TRP A 21 -5.58 -0.94 1.11
CA TRP A 21 -6.00 -0.26 2.34
C TRP A 21 -7.52 -0.04 2.44
N ASN A 22 -8.17 0.45 1.38
CA ASN A 22 -9.60 0.78 1.43
C ASN A 22 -10.52 -0.43 1.23
N GLU A 23 -10.13 -1.39 0.38
CA GLU A 23 -10.96 -2.58 0.14
C GLU A 23 -10.50 -3.79 0.97
N GLY A 24 -9.24 -3.81 1.44
CA GLY A 24 -8.68 -4.97 2.13
C GLY A 24 -8.39 -6.15 1.20
N ASN A 25 -8.19 -5.88 -0.09
CA ASN A 25 -7.95 -6.90 -1.11
C ASN A 25 -6.55 -7.52 -0.95
N VAL A 26 -6.53 -8.77 -0.51
CA VAL A 26 -5.30 -9.55 -0.28
C VAL A 26 -4.61 -9.89 -1.60
N ASP A 27 -5.37 -10.23 -2.64
CA ASP A 27 -4.83 -10.63 -3.94
C ASP A 27 -4.07 -9.46 -4.59
N ALA A 28 -4.63 -8.24 -4.48
CA ALA A 28 -3.98 -7.03 -4.94
C ALA A 28 -2.63 -6.79 -4.23
N ALA A 29 -2.50 -7.13 -2.94
CA ALA A 29 -1.25 -6.99 -2.23
C ALA A 29 -0.17 -7.94 -2.77
N GLU A 30 -0.52 -9.17 -3.16
CA GLU A 30 0.44 -10.11 -3.76
C GLU A 30 0.90 -9.67 -5.15
N GLU A 31 0.04 -9.02 -5.93
CA GLU A 31 0.40 -8.48 -7.24
C GLU A 31 1.30 -7.24 -7.16
N ILE A 32 1.07 -6.38 -6.17
CA ILE A 32 1.76 -5.08 -6.06
C ILE A 32 3.14 -5.21 -5.40
N PHE A 33 3.26 -6.06 -4.39
CA PHE A 33 4.49 -6.14 -3.59
C PHE A 33 5.41 -7.25 -4.07
N ALA A 34 6.66 -6.90 -4.36
CA ALA A 34 7.70 -7.89 -4.64
C ALA A 34 7.84 -8.90 -3.48
N PRO A 35 8.16 -10.19 -3.75
CA PRO A 35 8.25 -11.21 -2.70
C PRO A 35 9.23 -10.87 -1.56
N GLY A 36 10.27 -10.10 -1.86
CA GLY A 36 11.27 -9.63 -0.88
C GLY A 36 11.00 -8.24 -0.30
N TYR A 37 9.80 -7.67 -0.49
CA TYR A 37 9.48 -6.33 0.01
C TYR A 37 9.68 -6.24 1.52
N VAL A 38 10.38 -5.18 1.94
CA VAL A 38 10.63 -4.83 3.34
C VAL A 38 9.89 -3.55 3.67
N ARG A 39 9.03 -3.61 4.68
CA ARG A 39 8.33 -2.45 5.21
C ARG A 39 9.20 -1.74 6.26
N HIS A 40 9.60 -0.50 5.98
CA HIS A 40 10.29 0.37 6.92
C HIS A 40 9.28 1.28 7.62
N ASP A 41 8.92 0.98 8.86
CA ASP A 41 7.97 1.77 9.65
C ASP A 41 8.54 2.15 11.01
N LEU A 42 7.96 3.17 11.65
CA LEU A 42 8.35 3.69 12.95
C LEU A 42 8.24 2.64 14.07
N ARG A 43 7.38 1.64 13.90
CA ARG A 43 7.26 0.49 14.78
C ARG A 43 7.66 -0.77 14.05
N SER A 44 8.52 -1.57 14.67
CA SER A 44 8.84 -2.90 14.17
C SER A 44 7.57 -3.76 14.12
N THR A 45 7.21 -4.21 12.92
CA THR A 45 6.15 -5.20 12.73
C THR A 45 6.77 -6.57 12.53
N ARG A 46 6.20 -7.62 13.13
CA ARG A 46 6.55 -9.02 12.81
C ARG A 46 5.91 -9.54 11.52
N ALA A 47 5.47 -8.63 10.65
CA ALA A 47 4.85 -9.01 9.38
C ALA A 47 5.86 -9.73 8.49
N ALA A 48 5.39 -10.73 7.74
CA ALA A 48 6.20 -11.39 6.73
C ALA A 48 6.66 -10.39 5.65
N PRO A 49 7.74 -10.68 4.89
CA PRO A 49 8.06 -9.93 3.68
C PRO A 49 6.95 -10.04 2.62
N GLY A 50 6.97 -9.13 1.64
CA GLY A 50 6.09 -9.23 0.47
C GLY A 50 4.61 -8.90 0.72
N GLY A 51 3.77 -9.25 -0.25
CA GLY A 51 2.34 -8.95 -0.25
C GLY A 51 1.58 -9.54 0.94
N ALA A 52 1.89 -10.78 1.33
CA ALA A 52 1.25 -11.46 2.46
C ALA A 52 1.39 -10.68 3.78
N GLY A 53 2.56 -10.11 4.04
CA GLY A 53 2.77 -9.26 5.22
C GLY A 53 1.98 -7.97 5.16
N MET A 54 1.92 -7.33 3.99
CA MET A 54 1.16 -6.10 3.82
C MET A 54 -0.35 -6.35 3.95
N ALA A 55 -0.86 -7.43 3.36
CA ALA A 55 -2.25 -7.84 3.49
C ALA A 55 -2.65 -8.07 4.96
N ALA A 56 -1.81 -8.78 5.72
CA ALA A 56 -2.06 -9.01 7.15
C ALA A 56 -2.11 -7.71 7.96
N ILE A 57 -1.24 -6.74 7.62
CA ILE A 57 -1.27 -5.41 8.25
C ILE A 57 -2.56 -4.67 7.89
N ALA A 58 -2.93 -4.61 6.61
CA ALA A 58 -4.14 -3.93 6.17
C ALA A 58 -5.39 -4.53 6.83
N ALA A 59 -5.47 -5.86 6.91
CA ALA A 59 -6.55 -6.56 7.59
C ALA A 59 -6.64 -6.19 9.08
N ALA A 60 -5.50 -6.11 9.79
CA ALA A 60 -5.47 -5.72 11.20
C ALA A 60 -5.95 -4.28 11.41
N PHE A 61 -5.58 -3.34 10.53
CA PHE A 61 -6.07 -1.97 10.59
C PHE A 61 -7.57 -1.87 10.31
N ARG A 62 -8.08 -2.58 9.30
CA ARG A 62 -9.53 -2.61 8.99
C ARG A 62 -10.34 -3.29 10.09
N ALA A 63 -9.77 -4.27 10.79
CA ALA A 63 -10.44 -4.88 11.94
C ALA A 63 -10.61 -3.89 13.11
N ALA A 64 -9.63 -3.00 13.33
CA ALA A 64 -9.71 -1.94 14.34
C ALA A 64 -10.56 -0.74 13.89
N PHE A 65 -10.62 -0.48 12.58
CA PHE A 65 -11.36 0.61 11.95
C PHE A 65 -12.17 0.05 10.77
N PRO A 66 -13.37 -0.52 11.00
CA PRO A 66 -14.16 -1.17 9.95
C PRO A 66 -14.56 -0.26 8.79
N ASP A 67 -14.64 1.05 9.04
CA ASP A 67 -14.92 2.12 8.08
C ASP A 67 -13.65 2.87 7.63
N LEU A 68 -12.47 2.25 7.77
CA LEU A 68 -11.19 2.84 7.35
C LEU A 68 -11.25 3.32 5.89
N ARG A 69 -10.95 4.61 5.71
CA ARG A 69 -10.75 5.24 4.42
C ARG A 69 -9.44 6.01 4.41
N MET A 70 -8.62 5.76 3.40
CA MET A 70 -7.39 6.48 3.08
C MET A 70 -7.56 7.24 1.77
N VAL A 71 -7.15 8.50 1.75
CA VAL A 71 -7.19 9.37 0.58
C VAL A 71 -5.77 9.87 0.31
N VAL A 72 -5.30 9.71 -0.93
CA VAL A 72 -4.01 10.24 -1.37
C VAL A 72 -4.18 11.71 -1.75
N ASP A 73 -3.66 12.61 -0.93
CA ASP A 73 -3.77 14.07 -1.09
C ASP A 73 -2.73 14.63 -2.06
N LEU A 74 -1.56 14.01 -2.09
CA LEU A 74 -0.43 14.39 -2.94
C LEU A 74 0.35 13.12 -3.28
N ILE A 75 0.78 13.02 -4.54
CA ILE A 75 1.74 12.03 -4.99
C ILE A 75 2.83 12.75 -5.77
N LEU A 76 4.07 12.31 -5.60
CA LEU A 76 5.24 12.82 -6.30
C LEU A 76 6.09 11.62 -6.72
N SER A 77 6.62 11.64 -7.94
CA SER A 77 7.55 10.63 -8.43
C SER A 77 8.88 11.23 -8.87
N ASP A 78 9.98 10.51 -8.62
CA ASP A 78 11.31 10.75 -9.20
C ASP A 78 11.94 9.41 -9.59
N GLY A 79 11.98 9.12 -10.88
CA GLY A 79 12.42 7.82 -11.39
C GLY A 79 11.53 6.66 -10.91
N ASP A 80 12.10 5.73 -10.15
CA ASP A 80 11.41 4.59 -9.54
C ASP A 80 10.87 4.88 -8.13
N LEU A 81 11.15 6.06 -7.57
CA LEU A 81 10.71 6.46 -6.25
C LEU A 81 9.36 7.18 -6.33
N VAL A 82 8.46 6.83 -5.41
CA VAL A 82 7.17 7.49 -5.24
C VAL A 82 6.96 7.85 -3.78
N ALA A 83 6.57 9.10 -3.53
CA ALA A 83 6.15 9.58 -2.23
C ALA A 83 4.68 9.97 -2.27
N ALA A 84 3.91 9.53 -1.28
CA ALA A 84 2.51 9.89 -1.14
C ALA A 84 2.25 10.54 0.21
N ARG A 85 1.58 11.70 0.21
CA ARG A 85 0.92 12.24 1.40
C ARG A 85 -0.55 11.84 1.34
N TRP A 86 -1.06 11.33 2.44
CA TRP A 86 -2.41 10.82 2.54
C TRP A 86 -3.04 11.21 3.86
N THR A 87 -4.37 11.21 3.87
CA THR A 87 -5.21 11.38 5.05
C THR A 87 -6.01 10.10 5.28
N SER A 88 -6.05 9.61 6.51
CA SER A 88 -6.85 8.45 6.91
C SER A 88 -7.94 8.84 7.90
N THR A 89 -9.14 8.32 7.71
CA THR A 89 -10.27 8.44 8.64
C THR A 89 -10.81 7.06 8.98
N GLY A 90 -11.28 6.89 10.22
CA GLY A 90 -11.96 5.68 10.65
C GLY A 90 -12.43 5.81 12.11
N MET A 91 -13.48 5.09 12.44
CA MET A 91 -14.00 4.93 13.80
C MET A 91 -13.39 3.69 14.44
N PHE A 92 -12.80 3.87 15.62
CA PHE A 92 -12.27 2.74 16.38
C PHE A 92 -13.43 1.96 17.02
N SER A 93 -13.42 0.63 16.84
CA SER A 93 -14.37 -0.30 17.47
C SER A 93 -13.80 -0.92 18.75
#